data_AF-A0A1I8HBN6-F1
#
_entry.id   AF-A0A1I8HBN6-F1
#
_cell.length_a   1.000
_cell.length_b   1.000
_cell.length_c   1.000
_cell.angle_alpha   90.00
_cell.angle_beta   90.00
_cell.angle_gamma   90.00
#
_symmetry.space_group_name_H-M   'P 1'
#
loop_
_entity.id
_entity.type
_entity.pdbx_description
1 polymer ?
#
loop_
_entity_poly.entity_id
_entity_poly.type
_entity_poly.pdbx_seq_one_letter_code
_entity_poly.pdbx_strand_id
1 'polypeptide(L)'
;MSFADDSDIRPLVEAALLAAWPTEFNGERLPRPPSQPFQRISYADAMLRYGTDKPDTRFGLTAQRWTLPSSVTVVGFRVSADELTDGRQLTLPSVDALRQALAELPLAAGWQLSDGKTFRNETLVGLADCCGVADSDLVLHGPESQIGSQVAAARLALHSALVSTGSLPALDWRDWRLIWVDQFPLFEADNDSNSRLRSCHHPFTAPVPEHLDGLLSGELPPAEVIGRHFDLVCNGCELGGGSVRIHDPRLQKLVLEKVLGLDPEPMRHLIEALGHGAPPHVGIALGVDRLVSLLTGADCIADCMAFPKTQEGRCLLSGAPALIDANTLDYYRLRPAAEQTDCSN
;
A
#
# COMPACT_ATOMS: atom_id res chain seq x y z
N MET A 1 17.19 5.25 14.59
CA MET A 1 18.56 5.76 14.37
C MET A 1 18.55 7.27 14.58
N SER A 2 19.58 7.82 15.21
CA SER A 2 19.76 9.28 15.39
C SER A 2 20.80 9.80 14.41
N PHE A 3 20.69 11.08 14.03
CA PHE A 3 21.54 11.73 13.04
C PHE A 3 21.55 11.00 11.68
N ALA A 4 20.38 10.48 11.30
CA ALA A 4 20.19 9.66 10.11
C ALA A 4 18.84 9.98 9.49
N ASP A 5 18.70 9.65 8.21
CA ASP A 5 17.46 9.84 7.47
C ASP A 5 17.04 8.64 6.61
N ASP A 6 16.08 8.85 5.71
CA ASP A 6 15.54 7.80 4.86
C ASP A 6 16.56 7.24 3.85
N SER A 7 17.64 7.96 3.55
CA SER A 7 18.75 7.46 2.74
C SER A 7 19.72 6.56 3.50
N ASP A 8 19.79 6.70 4.83
CA ASP A 8 20.64 5.88 5.70
C ASP A 8 19.94 4.59 6.16
N ILE A 9 18.65 4.70 6.54
CA ILE A 9 17.93 3.56 7.13
C ILE A 9 17.57 2.50 6.10
N ARG A 10 17.28 2.89 4.84
CA ARG A 10 16.89 1.93 3.80
C ARG A 10 18.03 0.94 3.49
N PRO A 11 19.27 1.35 3.17
CA PRO A 11 20.37 0.40 2.98
C PRO A 11 20.63 -0.50 4.20
N LEU A 12 20.46 0.02 5.42
CA LEU A 12 20.59 -0.80 6.64
C LEU A 12 19.53 -1.89 6.68
N VAL A 13 18.27 -1.55 6.42
CA VAL A 13 17.15 -2.51 6.39
C VAL A 13 17.35 -3.54 5.28
N GLU A 14 17.72 -3.09 4.09
CA GLU A 14 18.02 -3.98 2.97
C GLU A 14 19.13 -4.97 3.36
N ALA A 15 20.22 -4.50 3.98
CA ALA A 15 21.32 -5.36 4.39
C ALA A 15 20.92 -6.34 5.49
N ALA A 16 20.14 -5.88 6.48
CA ALA A 16 19.64 -6.72 7.55
C ALA A 16 18.71 -7.83 7.03
N LEU A 17 17.81 -7.51 6.10
CA LEU A 17 16.92 -8.48 5.47
C LEU A 17 17.71 -9.51 4.67
N LEU A 18 18.63 -9.06 3.79
CA LEU A 18 19.43 -9.99 2.99
C LEU A 18 20.34 -10.89 3.84
N ALA A 19 20.89 -10.36 4.93
CA ALA A 19 21.69 -11.15 5.86
C ALA A 19 20.88 -12.22 6.60
N ALA A 20 19.60 -11.94 6.87
CA ALA A 20 18.67 -12.86 7.52
C ALA A 20 17.91 -13.76 6.54
N TRP A 21 18.13 -13.63 5.23
CA TRP A 21 17.32 -14.32 4.23
C TRP A 21 17.57 -15.83 4.23
N PRO A 22 16.52 -16.67 4.29
CA PRO A 22 16.70 -18.11 4.33
C PRO A 22 17.26 -18.64 2.99
N THR A 23 18.13 -19.63 3.08
CA THR A 23 18.68 -20.33 1.90
C THR A 23 17.95 -21.64 1.60
N GLU A 24 17.22 -22.16 2.58
CA GLU A 24 16.42 -23.38 2.47
C GLU A 24 15.17 -23.27 3.36
N PHE A 25 14.11 -23.96 2.95
CA PHE A 25 12.89 -24.13 3.73
C PHE A 25 12.26 -25.49 3.38
N ASN A 26 11.83 -26.24 4.39
CA ASN A 26 11.21 -27.56 4.25
C ASN A 26 12.04 -28.56 3.38
N GLY A 27 13.37 -28.52 3.48
CA GLY A 27 14.28 -29.37 2.71
C GLY A 27 14.46 -28.95 1.25
N GLU A 28 13.83 -27.87 0.81
CA GLU A 28 14.02 -27.28 -0.52
C GLU A 28 14.94 -26.07 -0.45
N ARG A 29 15.85 -25.97 -1.42
CA ARG A 29 16.67 -24.78 -1.58
C ARG A 29 15.84 -23.65 -2.14
N LEU A 30 15.83 -22.52 -1.44
CA LEU A 30 15.11 -21.33 -1.88
C LEU A 30 15.88 -20.58 -2.98
N PRO A 31 15.18 -19.84 -3.87
CA PRO A 31 15.82 -18.92 -4.79
C PRO A 31 16.70 -17.91 -4.07
N ARG A 32 17.62 -17.28 -4.81
CA ARG A 32 18.41 -16.18 -4.25
C ARG A 32 17.48 -15.04 -3.85
N PRO A 33 17.82 -14.30 -2.77
CA PRO A 33 17.05 -13.13 -2.41
C PRO A 33 17.18 -12.03 -3.48
N PRO A 34 16.30 -11.02 -3.44
CA PRO A 34 16.41 -9.86 -4.32
C PRO A 34 17.74 -9.12 -4.14
N SER A 35 18.25 -8.54 -5.23
CA SER A 35 19.49 -7.77 -5.21
C SER A 35 19.27 -6.35 -4.69
N GLN A 36 20.27 -5.80 -4.01
CA GLN A 36 20.33 -4.38 -3.67
C GLN A 36 20.81 -3.51 -4.84
N PRO A 37 20.43 -2.23 -4.88
CA PRO A 37 19.38 -1.62 -4.03
C PRO A 37 17.98 -2.12 -4.43
N PHE A 38 17.04 -2.18 -3.48
CA PHE A 38 15.66 -2.51 -3.83
C PHE A 38 15.04 -1.41 -4.71
N GLN A 39 14.05 -1.79 -5.52
CA GLN A 39 13.36 -0.83 -6.38
C GLN A 39 12.66 0.25 -5.55
N ARG A 40 12.42 1.42 -6.15
CA ARG A 40 11.75 2.54 -5.49
C ARG A 40 10.67 3.10 -6.41
N ILE A 41 9.56 3.52 -5.82
CA ILE A 41 8.45 4.16 -6.53
C ILE A 41 7.81 5.22 -5.62
N SER A 42 7.37 6.33 -6.20
CA SER A 42 6.58 7.32 -5.47
C SER A 42 5.17 6.77 -5.18
N TYR A 43 4.54 7.20 -4.11
CA TYR A 43 3.14 6.87 -3.80
C TYR A 43 2.22 7.24 -4.97
N ALA A 44 2.43 8.42 -5.58
CA ALA A 44 1.65 8.86 -6.72
C ALA A 44 1.78 7.90 -7.93
N ASP A 45 2.99 7.45 -8.24
CA ASP A 45 3.24 6.45 -9.28
C ASP A 45 2.66 5.08 -8.90
N ALA A 46 2.76 4.66 -7.63
CA ALA A 46 2.22 3.40 -7.15
C ALA A 46 0.69 3.36 -7.32
N MET A 47 0.01 4.43 -6.88
CA MET A 47 -1.43 4.59 -7.02
C MET A 47 -1.87 4.70 -8.47
N LEU A 48 -1.11 5.41 -9.33
CA LEU A 48 -1.44 5.50 -10.75
C LEU A 48 -1.26 4.16 -11.47
N ARG A 49 -0.09 3.51 -11.31
CA ARG A 49 0.30 2.34 -12.10
C ARG A 49 -0.26 1.03 -11.58
N TYR A 50 -0.47 0.92 -10.27
CA TYR A 50 -0.89 -0.33 -9.62
C TYR A 50 -2.22 -0.18 -8.88
N GLY A 51 -2.70 1.05 -8.63
CA GLY A 51 -3.91 1.29 -7.87
C GLY A 51 -3.77 1.08 -6.36
N THR A 52 -2.55 0.88 -5.88
CA THR A 52 -2.26 0.61 -4.46
C THR A 52 -0.86 1.09 -4.11
N ASP A 53 -0.71 1.50 -2.85
CA ASP A 53 0.55 1.79 -2.15
C ASP A 53 1.37 0.54 -1.79
N LYS A 54 0.82 -0.66 -1.94
CA LYS A 54 1.52 -1.94 -1.79
C LYS A 54 1.51 -2.73 -3.10
N PRO A 55 2.24 -2.27 -4.12
CA PRO A 55 2.20 -2.90 -5.44
C PRO A 55 2.82 -4.31 -5.45
N ASP A 56 2.18 -5.22 -6.16
CA ASP A 56 2.79 -6.50 -6.55
C ASP A 56 3.50 -6.35 -7.89
N THR A 57 4.83 -6.36 -7.86
CA THR A 57 5.70 -6.13 -9.02
C THR A 57 6.23 -7.42 -9.66
N ARG A 58 5.73 -8.59 -9.24
CA ARG A 58 6.06 -9.89 -9.88
C ARG A 58 5.60 -9.97 -11.32
N PHE A 59 4.49 -9.30 -11.64
CA PHE A 59 3.94 -9.23 -12.97
C PHE A 59 3.82 -7.78 -13.44
N GLY A 60 3.80 -7.59 -14.77
CA GLY A 60 3.61 -6.31 -15.45
C GLY A 60 2.20 -5.75 -15.29
N LEU A 61 1.59 -5.32 -16.40
CA LEU A 61 0.26 -4.71 -16.43
C LEU A 61 0.20 -3.43 -15.58
N THR A 62 1.07 -2.48 -15.90
CA THR A 62 1.05 -1.17 -15.25
C THR A 62 0.05 -0.26 -15.94
N ALA A 63 -0.85 0.34 -15.17
CA ALA A 63 -1.79 1.31 -15.69
C ALA A 63 -1.08 2.56 -16.20
N GLN A 64 -1.64 3.14 -17.25
CA GLN A 64 -1.20 4.38 -17.87
C GLN A 64 -2.37 5.36 -17.92
N ARG A 65 -2.05 6.65 -17.81
CA ARG A 65 -3.00 7.73 -18.05
C ARG A 65 -2.92 8.14 -19.52
N TRP A 66 -4.07 8.20 -20.17
CA TRP A 66 -4.20 8.69 -21.54
C TRP A 66 -5.19 9.85 -21.58
N THR A 67 -4.72 11.01 -22.05
CA THR A 67 -5.55 12.21 -22.23
C THR A 67 -5.93 12.37 -23.69
N LEU A 68 -7.20 12.60 -23.91
CA LEU A 68 -7.84 12.60 -25.22
C LEU A 68 -7.89 14.01 -25.80
N PRO A 69 -7.94 14.18 -27.13
CA PRO A 69 -8.12 15.50 -27.74
C PRO A 69 -9.40 16.23 -27.27
N SER A 70 -10.41 15.47 -26.86
CA SER A 70 -11.65 15.98 -26.24
C SER A 70 -11.47 16.46 -24.79
N SER A 71 -10.25 16.49 -24.26
CA SER A 71 -9.91 16.76 -22.84
C SER A 71 -10.47 15.74 -21.85
N VAL A 72 -10.98 14.60 -22.32
CA VAL A 72 -11.35 13.48 -21.46
C VAL A 72 -10.07 12.71 -21.11
N THR A 73 -9.91 12.29 -19.86
CA THR A 73 -8.77 11.46 -19.44
C THR A 73 -9.26 10.11 -18.97
N VAL A 74 -8.60 9.06 -19.45
CA VAL A 74 -8.85 7.67 -19.06
C VAL A 74 -7.60 7.07 -18.45
N VAL A 75 -7.79 6.05 -17.63
CA VAL A 75 -6.72 5.22 -17.06
C VAL A 75 -6.94 3.78 -17.47
N GLY A 76 -5.88 3.06 -17.80
CA GLY A 76 -6.03 1.66 -18.16
C GLY A 76 -4.75 0.93 -18.45
N PHE A 77 -4.91 -0.31 -18.87
CA PHE A 77 -3.85 -1.26 -19.15
C PHE A 77 -3.83 -1.53 -20.64
N ARG A 78 -2.64 -1.36 -21.24
CA ARG A 78 -2.33 -1.86 -22.56
C ARG A 78 -1.76 -3.26 -22.36
N VAL A 79 -2.20 -4.23 -23.15
CA VAL A 79 -1.65 -5.58 -23.19
C VAL A 79 -1.20 -5.84 -24.62
N SER A 80 0.11 -6.01 -24.82
CA SER A 80 0.70 -6.26 -26.14
C SER A 80 1.53 -7.54 -26.15
N ALA A 81 1.73 -8.16 -27.32
CA ALA A 81 2.58 -9.34 -27.45
C ALA A 81 4.06 -9.05 -27.13
N ASP A 82 4.48 -7.79 -27.32
CA ASP A 82 5.81 -7.30 -27.00
C ASP A 82 5.98 -6.96 -25.51
N GLU A 83 4.90 -7.00 -24.73
CA GLU A 83 4.95 -6.71 -23.30
C GLU A 83 5.61 -7.85 -22.55
N LEU A 84 6.72 -7.54 -21.87
CA LEU A 84 7.41 -8.47 -21.00
C LEU A 84 6.72 -8.49 -19.65
N THR A 85 5.91 -9.51 -19.39
CA THR A 85 5.41 -9.83 -18.06
C THR A 85 6.24 -10.97 -17.50
N ASP A 86 6.86 -10.80 -16.33
CA ASP A 86 7.77 -11.80 -15.75
C ASP A 86 8.95 -12.20 -16.68
N GLY A 87 9.43 -11.25 -17.48
CA GLY A 87 10.54 -11.46 -18.42
C GLY A 87 10.24 -12.39 -19.61
N ARG A 88 8.95 -12.72 -19.85
CA ARG A 88 8.50 -13.54 -20.98
C ARG A 88 7.59 -12.74 -21.92
N GLN A 89 7.65 -13.06 -23.21
CA GLN A 89 6.69 -12.55 -24.19
C GLN A 89 5.32 -13.17 -23.94
N LEU A 90 4.28 -12.34 -24.05
CA LEU A 90 2.91 -12.74 -23.82
C LEU A 90 2.30 -13.34 -25.10
N THR A 91 1.61 -14.47 -24.97
CA THR A 91 0.72 -14.95 -26.03
C THR A 91 -0.63 -14.29 -25.84
N LEU A 92 -0.99 -13.34 -26.71
CA LEU A 92 -2.25 -12.62 -26.58
C LEU A 92 -3.46 -13.54 -26.85
N PRO A 93 -4.47 -13.56 -25.97
CA PRO A 93 -5.73 -14.22 -26.25
C PRO A 93 -6.56 -13.39 -27.23
N SER A 94 -7.64 -13.97 -27.78
CA SER A 94 -8.62 -13.15 -28.51
C SER A 94 -9.36 -12.21 -27.55
N VAL A 95 -9.81 -11.06 -28.06
CA VAL A 95 -10.60 -10.09 -27.29
C VAL A 95 -11.82 -10.76 -26.66
N ASP A 96 -12.49 -11.64 -27.40
CA ASP A 96 -13.69 -12.34 -26.92
C ASP A 96 -13.35 -13.34 -25.82
N ALA A 97 -12.24 -14.07 -25.92
CA ALA A 97 -11.80 -14.98 -24.87
C ALA A 97 -11.45 -14.21 -23.59
N LEU A 98 -10.74 -13.09 -23.71
CA LEU A 98 -10.41 -12.25 -22.56
C LEU A 98 -11.66 -11.58 -21.97
N ARG A 99 -12.60 -11.14 -22.81
CA ARG A 99 -13.88 -10.58 -22.37
C ARG A 99 -14.70 -11.61 -21.58
N GLN A 100 -14.74 -12.85 -22.05
CA GLN A 100 -15.41 -13.94 -21.34
C GLN A 100 -14.74 -14.24 -20.01
N ALA A 101 -13.42 -14.25 -19.95
CA ALA A 101 -12.67 -14.47 -18.71
C ALA A 101 -12.85 -13.32 -17.70
N LEU A 102 -12.99 -12.07 -18.17
CA LEU A 102 -13.25 -10.91 -17.32
C LEU A 102 -14.70 -10.81 -16.82
N ALA A 103 -15.66 -11.44 -17.50
CA ALA A 103 -17.09 -11.34 -17.16
C ALA A 103 -17.41 -11.87 -15.75
N GLU A 104 -16.63 -12.83 -15.26
CA GLU A 104 -16.80 -13.45 -13.94
C GLU A 104 -15.98 -12.74 -12.83
N LEU A 105 -15.26 -11.66 -13.17
CA LEU A 105 -14.36 -10.96 -12.25
C LEU A 105 -14.93 -9.60 -11.84
N PRO A 106 -14.62 -9.14 -10.61
CA PRO A 106 -15.15 -7.88 -10.11
C PRO A 106 -14.49 -6.70 -10.81
N LEU A 107 -15.17 -6.15 -11.81
CA LEU A 107 -14.83 -4.88 -12.46
C LEU A 107 -15.83 -3.80 -12.07
N ALA A 108 -15.33 -2.61 -11.74
CA ALA A 108 -16.19 -1.47 -11.48
C ALA A 108 -16.94 -1.02 -12.75
N ALA A 109 -18.09 -0.40 -12.55
CA ALA A 109 -18.84 0.23 -13.63
C ALA A 109 -17.96 1.28 -14.35
N GLY A 110 -17.98 1.26 -15.69
CA GLY A 110 -17.19 2.15 -16.54
C GLY A 110 -15.90 1.55 -17.08
N TRP A 111 -15.48 0.37 -16.61
CA TRP A 111 -14.36 -0.36 -17.21
C TRP A 111 -14.80 -1.11 -18.47
N GLN A 112 -14.01 -0.99 -19.54
CA GLN A 112 -14.31 -1.59 -20.84
C GLN A 112 -13.06 -2.23 -21.46
N LEU A 113 -13.25 -3.39 -22.09
CA LEU A 113 -12.23 -4.07 -22.88
C LEU A 113 -12.48 -3.85 -24.37
N SER A 114 -11.47 -3.32 -25.06
CA SER A 114 -11.45 -3.13 -26.52
C SER A 114 -10.16 -3.68 -27.12
N ASP A 115 -10.18 -4.03 -28.41
CA ASP A 115 -8.93 -4.13 -29.18
C ASP A 115 -8.41 -2.73 -29.53
N GLY A 116 -7.13 -2.63 -29.89
CA GLY A 116 -6.48 -1.38 -30.22
C GLY A 116 -7.11 -0.66 -31.41
N LYS A 117 -7.78 -1.38 -32.32
CA LYS A 117 -8.51 -0.77 -33.44
C LYS A 117 -9.78 -0.05 -32.96
N THR A 118 -10.62 -0.73 -32.19
CA THR A 118 -11.85 -0.17 -31.57
C THR A 118 -11.51 0.93 -30.57
N PHE A 119 -10.45 0.76 -29.77
CA PHE A 119 -9.96 1.77 -28.84
C PHE A 119 -9.63 3.09 -29.57
N ARG A 120 -8.94 3.02 -30.71
CA ARG A 120 -8.59 4.22 -31.51
C ARG A 120 -9.74 4.78 -32.35
N ASN A 121 -10.68 3.94 -32.80
CA ASN A 121 -11.74 4.34 -33.75
C ASN A 121 -13.07 4.73 -33.09
N GLU A 122 -13.55 3.96 -32.11
CA GLU A 122 -14.93 4.05 -31.64
C GLU A 122 -15.07 4.79 -30.31
N THR A 123 -14.14 4.56 -29.40
CA THR A 123 -14.22 5.19 -28.07
C THR A 123 -13.65 6.61 -28.13
N LEU A 124 -12.64 6.85 -28.98
CA LEU A 124 -11.68 7.95 -28.84
C LEU A 124 -11.22 8.51 -30.20
N VAL A 125 -12.12 9.15 -30.97
CA VAL A 125 -11.77 9.82 -32.24
C VAL A 125 -10.59 10.78 -32.01
N GLY A 126 -9.40 10.44 -32.52
CA GLY A 126 -8.18 11.25 -32.45
C GLY A 126 -7.03 10.68 -31.61
N LEU A 127 -7.13 9.45 -31.12
CA LEU A 127 -6.08 8.82 -30.30
C LEU A 127 -4.95 8.10 -31.05
N ALA A 128 -4.91 8.18 -32.38
CA ALA A 128 -4.00 7.35 -33.17
C ALA A 128 -2.50 7.58 -32.88
N ASP A 129 -2.12 8.78 -32.39
CA ASP A 129 -0.70 9.15 -32.28
C ASP A 129 -0.18 9.33 -30.83
N CYS A 130 -1.04 9.44 -29.81
CA CYS A 130 -0.60 9.85 -28.47
C CYS A 130 -0.32 8.71 -27.47
N CYS A 131 -0.78 7.48 -27.73
CA CYS A 131 -0.75 6.40 -26.72
C CYS A 131 0.13 5.20 -27.09
N GLY A 132 0.69 5.16 -28.30
CA GLY A 132 1.54 4.06 -28.75
C GLY A 132 0.84 2.69 -28.77
N VAL A 133 -0.50 2.66 -28.80
CA VAL A 133 -1.33 1.45 -28.85
C VAL A 133 -1.42 0.98 -30.31
N ALA A 134 -1.00 -0.25 -30.59
CA ALA A 134 -1.12 -0.88 -31.89
C ALA A 134 -2.50 -1.52 -32.09
N ASP A 135 -2.91 -1.72 -33.35
CA ASP A 135 -4.18 -2.38 -33.72
C ASP A 135 -4.36 -3.75 -33.05
N SER A 136 -3.26 -4.47 -32.83
CA SER A 136 -3.22 -5.82 -32.25
C SER A 136 -3.29 -5.86 -30.73
N ASP A 137 -3.19 -4.72 -30.06
CA ASP A 137 -3.16 -4.67 -28.60
C ASP A 137 -4.55 -4.86 -28.01
N LEU A 138 -4.62 -5.33 -26.76
CA LEU A 138 -5.83 -5.35 -25.95
C LEU A 138 -5.75 -4.22 -24.94
N VAL A 139 -6.85 -3.46 -24.78
CA VAL A 139 -6.88 -2.32 -23.87
C VAL A 139 -8.07 -2.46 -22.92
N LEU A 140 -7.75 -2.54 -21.62
CA LEU A 140 -8.73 -2.45 -20.54
C LEU A 140 -8.64 -1.06 -19.93
N HIS A 141 -9.70 -0.25 -20.05
CA HIS A 141 -9.67 1.14 -19.59
C HIS A 141 -10.92 1.53 -18.80
N GLY A 142 -10.77 2.52 -17.92
CA GLY A 142 -11.81 3.13 -17.11
C GLY A 142 -11.60 4.63 -16.91
N PRO A 143 -12.50 5.32 -16.19
CA PRO A 143 -12.41 6.76 -15.95
C PRO A 143 -11.28 7.10 -14.96
N GLU A 144 -10.63 8.26 -15.14
CA GLU A 144 -9.55 8.72 -14.26
C GLU A 144 -9.95 8.84 -12.77
N SER A 145 -11.22 9.18 -12.49
CA SER A 145 -11.74 9.30 -11.13
C SER A 145 -11.71 7.99 -10.32
N GLN A 146 -11.42 6.87 -10.98
CA GLN A 146 -11.30 5.55 -10.37
C GLN A 146 -9.85 5.12 -10.08
N ILE A 147 -8.85 6.01 -10.23
CA ILE A 147 -7.48 5.75 -9.75
C ILE A 147 -7.48 5.33 -8.27
N GLY A 148 -6.64 4.36 -7.92
CA GLY A 148 -6.61 3.72 -6.61
C GLY A 148 -7.25 2.33 -6.65
N SER A 149 -8.10 2.01 -5.68
CA SER A 149 -8.57 0.64 -5.45
C SER A 149 -9.25 -0.01 -6.67
N GLN A 150 -9.91 0.76 -7.53
CA GLN A 150 -10.53 0.22 -8.75
C GLN A 150 -9.50 -0.12 -9.83
N VAL A 151 -8.43 0.66 -9.96
CA VAL A 151 -7.27 0.29 -10.80
C VAL A 151 -6.62 -0.98 -10.27
N ALA A 152 -6.46 -1.13 -8.95
CA ALA A 152 -5.91 -2.35 -8.37
C ALA A 152 -6.80 -3.57 -8.64
N ALA A 153 -8.11 -3.43 -8.47
CA ALA A 153 -9.08 -4.50 -8.78
C ALA A 153 -9.05 -4.87 -10.26
N ALA A 154 -9.08 -3.88 -11.16
CA ALA A 154 -9.01 -4.11 -12.61
C ALA A 154 -7.69 -4.77 -13.03
N ARG A 155 -6.56 -4.40 -12.41
CA ARG A 155 -5.26 -5.03 -12.65
C ARG A 155 -5.26 -6.50 -12.26
N LEU A 156 -5.76 -6.83 -11.06
CA LEU A 156 -5.83 -8.21 -10.57
C LEU A 156 -6.81 -9.05 -11.39
N ALA A 157 -7.93 -8.46 -11.81
CA ALA A 157 -8.88 -9.10 -12.70
C ALA A 157 -8.25 -9.41 -14.07
N LEU A 158 -7.55 -8.43 -14.67
CA LEU A 158 -6.85 -8.61 -15.94
C LEU A 158 -5.78 -9.70 -15.85
N HIS A 159 -4.95 -9.68 -14.80
CA HIS A 159 -3.96 -10.73 -14.56
C HIS A 159 -4.63 -12.11 -14.45
N SER A 160 -5.68 -12.24 -13.65
CA SER A 160 -6.39 -13.51 -13.44
C SER A 160 -7.01 -14.04 -14.74
N ALA A 161 -7.55 -13.15 -15.57
CA ALA A 161 -8.10 -13.50 -16.88
C ALA A 161 -7.01 -13.91 -17.89
N LEU A 162 -5.83 -13.28 -17.84
CA LEU A 162 -4.69 -13.69 -18.65
C LEU A 162 -4.11 -15.04 -18.20
N VAL A 163 -4.15 -15.35 -16.91
CA VAL A 163 -3.77 -16.68 -16.39
C VAL A 163 -4.77 -17.75 -16.83
N SER A 164 -6.08 -17.49 -16.73
CA SER A 164 -7.10 -18.47 -17.12
C SER A 164 -7.13 -18.78 -18.61
N THR A 165 -6.71 -17.83 -19.45
CA THR A 165 -6.55 -18.01 -20.90
C THR A 165 -5.24 -18.70 -21.28
N GLY A 166 -4.34 -18.97 -20.31
CA GLY A 166 -3.01 -19.53 -20.55
C GLY A 166 -1.99 -18.54 -21.11
N SER A 167 -2.33 -17.24 -21.12
CA SER A 167 -1.48 -16.15 -21.61
C SER A 167 -0.36 -15.80 -20.63
N LEU A 168 -0.61 -16.01 -19.32
CA LEU A 168 0.34 -15.80 -18.22
C LEU A 168 0.42 -17.01 -17.29
N PRO A 169 1.58 -17.28 -16.67
CA PRO A 169 1.67 -18.26 -15.60
C PRO A 169 1.02 -17.72 -14.31
N ALA A 170 0.58 -18.63 -13.43
CA ALA A 170 0.23 -18.27 -12.06
C ALA A 170 1.46 -17.74 -11.30
N LEU A 171 1.24 -16.84 -10.34
CA LEU A 171 2.31 -16.24 -9.55
C LEU A 171 2.98 -17.28 -8.64
N ASP A 172 4.30 -17.36 -8.68
CA ASP A 172 5.09 -18.11 -7.71
C ASP A 172 5.30 -17.24 -6.47
N TRP A 173 5.05 -17.79 -5.28
CA TRP A 173 5.32 -17.11 -4.01
C TRP A 173 6.83 -16.95 -3.76
N ARG A 174 7.66 -17.78 -4.40
CA ARG A 174 9.12 -17.75 -4.30
C ARG A 174 9.79 -16.70 -5.19
N ASP A 175 9.03 -16.06 -6.09
CA ASP A 175 9.51 -14.87 -6.80
C ASP A 175 9.33 -13.65 -5.90
N TRP A 176 10.29 -13.41 -5.00
CA TRP A 176 10.22 -12.24 -4.11
C TRP A 176 10.62 -10.98 -4.87
N ARG A 177 9.73 -9.99 -4.89
CA ARG A 177 10.01 -8.64 -5.38
C ARG A 177 9.81 -7.65 -4.25
N LEU A 178 10.90 -7.01 -3.83
CA LEU A 178 10.87 -5.94 -2.85
C LEU A 178 10.92 -4.58 -3.55
N ILE A 179 10.10 -3.66 -3.05
CA ILE A 179 10.03 -2.29 -3.53
C ILE A 179 9.75 -1.35 -2.36
N TRP A 180 10.45 -0.22 -2.34
CA TRP A 180 10.14 0.89 -1.46
C TRP A 180 9.10 1.79 -2.10
N VAL A 181 8.08 2.14 -1.34
CA VAL A 181 7.16 3.23 -1.67
C VAL A 181 7.49 4.42 -0.81
N ASP A 182 7.58 5.61 -1.39
CA ASP A 182 7.88 6.86 -0.67
C ASP A 182 7.08 8.05 -1.23
N GLN A 183 7.35 9.27 -0.75
CA GLN A 183 6.64 10.49 -1.19
C GLN A 183 5.12 10.44 -1.00
N PHE A 184 4.69 9.80 0.08
CA PHE A 184 3.30 9.79 0.47
C PHE A 184 2.81 11.19 0.93
N PRO A 185 1.52 11.52 0.71
CA PRO A 185 0.89 12.65 1.36
C PRO A 185 1.03 12.53 2.88
N LEU A 186 1.36 13.63 3.57
CA LEU A 186 1.51 13.63 5.02
C LEU A 186 0.14 13.57 5.72
N PHE A 187 -0.86 14.17 5.10
CA PHE A 187 -2.22 14.29 5.62
C PHE A 187 -3.23 13.88 4.56
N GLU A 188 -4.34 13.30 5.00
CA GLU A 188 -5.49 12.99 4.15
C GLU A 188 -6.79 13.46 4.81
N ALA A 189 -7.83 13.65 4.00
CA ALA A 189 -9.14 14.03 4.51
C ALA A 189 -9.74 12.91 5.36
N ASP A 190 -10.34 13.27 6.50
CA ASP A 190 -11.09 12.34 7.31
C ASP A 190 -12.46 12.09 6.69
N ASN A 191 -12.73 10.86 6.25
CA ASN A 191 -13.97 10.50 5.56
C ASN A 191 -15.22 10.60 6.46
N ASP A 192 -15.04 10.62 7.79
CA ASP A 192 -16.13 10.67 8.76
C ASP A 192 -16.51 12.09 9.20
N SER A 193 -15.65 13.09 8.94
CA SER A 193 -15.91 14.48 9.33
C SER A 193 -15.47 15.46 8.24
N ASN A 194 -16.43 16.22 7.69
CA ASN A 194 -16.29 17.08 6.49
C ASN A 194 -15.26 18.23 6.56
N SER A 195 -14.31 18.24 7.51
CA SER A 195 -13.29 19.27 7.61
C SER A 195 -12.02 18.89 8.40
N ARG A 196 -11.89 17.67 8.93
CA ARG A 196 -10.68 17.29 9.68
C ARG A 196 -9.71 16.52 8.80
N LEU A 197 -8.42 16.76 9.03
CA LEU A 197 -7.34 16.02 8.43
C LEU A 197 -6.85 14.96 9.40
N ARG A 198 -6.46 13.81 8.86
CA ARG A 198 -5.77 12.75 9.60
C ARG A 198 -4.38 12.52 9.01
N SER A 199 -3.46 12.03 9.84
CA SER A 199 -2.13 11.64 9.35
C SER A 199 -2.21 10.32 8.58
N CYS A 200 -1.57 10.25 7.41
CA CYS A 200 -1.55 9.02 6.60
C CYS A 200 -0.79 7.86 7.27
N HIS A 201 0.22 8.17 8.10
CA HIS A 201 0.95 7.15 8.86
C HIS A 201 0.86 7.38 10.37
N HIS A 202 1.48 8.43 10.90
CA HIS A 202 1.40 8.78 12.32
C HIS A 202 1.69 10.27 12.50
N PRO A 203 1.24 10.91 13.60
CA PRO A 203 1.28 12.37 13.76
C PRO A 203 2.69 12.95 14.02
N PHE A 204 3.72 12.10 14.03
CA PHE A 204 5.11 12.50 14.30
C PHE A 204 5.99 12.42 13.04
N THR A 205 5.41 12.15 11.85
CA THR A 205 6.15 12.09 10.59
C THR A 205 6.58 13.50 10.18
N ALA A 206 7.86 13.67 9.86
CA ALA A 206 8.37 14.93 9.36
C ALA A 206 7.90 15.19 7.91
N PRO A 207 7.54 16.44 7.56
CA PRO A 207 7.37 16.82 6.16
C PRO A 207 8.71 16.80 5.43
N VAL A 208 8.66 16.77 4.10
CA VAL A 208 9.85 17.04 3.27
C VAL A 208 10.35 18.48 3.54
N PRO A 209 11.67 18.73 3.59
CA PRO A 209 12.21 20.05 3.93
C PRO A 209 11.66 21.18 3.06
N GLU A 210 11.39 20.89 1.78
CA GLU A 210 10.89 21.84 0.79
C GLU A 210 9.49 22.37 1.13
N HIS A 211 8.68 21.59 1.85
CA HIS A 211 7.30 21.96 2.21
C HIS A 211 7.21 22.58 3.60
N LEU A 212 8.31 22.61 4.37
CA LEU A 212 8.33 23.07 5.76
C LEU A 212 7.94 24.54 5.88
N ASP A 213 8.57 25.42 5.11
CA ASP A 213 8.31 26.87 5.18
C ASP A 213 6.87 27.20 4.78
N GLY A 214 6.36 26.56 3.72
CA GLY A 214 4.97 26.71 3.27
C GLY A 214 3.94 26.19 4.28
N LEU A 215 4.25 25.10 4.98
CA LEU A 215 3.40 24.57 6.05
C LEU A 215 3.39 25.48 7.28
N LEU A 216 4.55 26.04 7.65
CA LEU A 216 4.68 26.94 8.80
C LEU A 216 4.03 28.31 8.54
N SER A 217 4.12 28.83 7.31
CA SER A 217 3.49 30.09 6.89
C SER A 217 1.99 29.95 6.67
N GLY A 218 1.51 28.73 6.39
CA GLY A 218 0.12 28.46 6.00
C GLY A 218 -0.18 28.73 4.53
N GLU A 219 0.85 28.98 3.72
CA GLU A 219 0.73 29.18 2.27
C GLU A 219 0.50 27.87 1.52
N LEU A 220 1.07 26.76 2.03
CA LEU A 220 0.89 25.44 1.45
C LEU A 220 -0.28 24.72 2.15
N PRO A 221 -1.33 24.32 1.42
CA PRO A 221 -2.41 23.53 1.99
C PRO A 221 -1.87 22.23 2.59
N PRO A 222 -2.29 21.82 3.80
CA PRO A 222 -1.80 20.59 4.41
C PRO A 222 -1.97 19.34 3.53
N ALA A 223 -3.02 19.27 2.71
CA ALA A 223 -3.26 18.17 1.78
C ALA A 223 -2.16 18.00 0.70
N GLU A 224 -1.38 19.04 0.43
CA GLU A 224 -0.27 19.02 -0.54
C GLU A 224 1.09 18.75 0.11
N VAL A 225 1.13 18.62 1.45
CA VAL A 225 2.37 18.36 2.17
C VAL A 225 2.78 16.91 1.97
N ILE A 226 4.01 16.68 1.49
CA ILE A 226 4.58 15.35 1.35
C ILE A 226 5.31 14.99 2.65
N GLY A 227 5.07 13.78 3.15
CA GLY A 227 5.73 13.24 4.33
C GLY A 227 7.00 12.48 3.98
N ARG A 228 7.98 12.51 4.90
CA ARG A 228 9.18 11.66 4.85
C ARG A 228 8.90 10.28 5.44
N HIS A 229 7.84 9.63 4.99
CA HIS A 229 7.58 8.23 5.31
C HIS A 229 7.73 7.34 4.09
N PHE A 230 8.00 6.07 4.35
CA PHE A 230 8.35 5.08 3.36
C PHE A 230 7.93 3.70 3.85
N ASP A 231 7.43 2.91 2.92
CA ASP A 231 7.00 1.54 3.18
C ASP A 231 7.83 0.58 2.35
N LEU A 232 8.20 -0.53 2.97
CA LEU A 232 8.79 -1.67 2.30
C LEU A 232 7.69 -2.65 1.95
N VAL A 233 7.54 -2.95 0.66
CA VAL A 233 6.51 -3.85 0.15
C VAL A 233 7.19 -5.06 -0.46
N CYS A 234 6.64 -6.25 -0.21
CA CYS A 234 7.05 -7.48 -0.83
C CYS A 234 5.81 -8.20 -1.41
N ASN A 235 5.81 -8.48 -2.71
CA ASN A 235 4.76 -9.26 -3.39
C ASN A 235 3.33 -8.77 -3.10
N GLY A 236 3.13 -7.44 -3.12
CA GLY A 236 1.82 -6.84 -2.84
C GLY A 236 1.43 -6.73 -1.36
N CYS A 237 2.34 -7.11 -0.45
CA CYS A 237 2.14 -7.04 0.99
C CYS A 237 3.10 -6.01 1.60
N GLU A 238 2.56 -5.09 2.40
CA GLU A 238 3.38 -4.20 3.23
C GLU A 238 4.12 -5.04 4.28
N LEU A 239 5.46 -5.04 4.17
CA LEU A 239 6.37 -5.74 5.08
C LEU A 239 6.73 -4.87 6.29
N GLY A 240 6.77 -3.56 6.11
CA GLY A 240 7.00 -2.63 7.20
C GLY A 240 7.01 -1.17 6.75
N GLY A 241 6.66 -0.29 7.66
CA GLY A 241 6.58 1.15 7.43
C GLY A 241 7.51 1.92 8.36
N GLY A 242 8.01 3.05 7.87
CA GLY A 242 8.94 3.90 8.59
C GLY A 242 8.83 5.35 8.19
N SER A 243 9.43 6.21 9.00
CA SER A 243 9.47 7.63 8.72
C SER A 243 10.61 8.33 9.44
N VAL A 244 11.03 9.44 8.85
CA VAL A 244 11.80 10.48 9.55
C VAL A 244 10.84 11.19 10.49
N ARG A 245 11.24 11.35 11.74
CA ARG A 245 10.38 11.88 12.80
C ARG A 245 10.62 13.37 13.00
N ILE A 246 9.56 14.08 13.38
CA ILE A 246 9.65 15.47 13.82
C ILE A 246 10.48 15.52 15.10
N HIS A 247 11.52 16.36 15.09
CA HIS A 247 12.37 16.60 16.25
C HIS A 247 12.25 18.03 16.80
N ASP A 248 11.58 18.93 16.08
CA ASP A 248 11.29 20.29 16.54
C ASP A 248 9.95 20.32 17.32
N PRO A 249 9.96 20.71 18.62
CA PRO A 249 8.73 20.81 19.41
C PRO A 249 7.72 21.82 18.84
N ARG A 250 8.16 22.87 18.15
CA ARG A 250 7.27 23.90 17.58
C ARG A 250 6.48 23.32 16.42
N LEU A 251 7.17 22.62 15.52
CA LEU A 251 6.55 21.92 14.40
C LEU A 251 5.59 20.84 14.92
N GLN A 252 6.00 20.04 15.91
CA GLN A 252 5.15 18.98 16.45
C GLN A 252 3.85 19.53 17.04
N LYS A 253 3.94 20.63 17.79
CA LYS A 253 2.78 21.31 18.36
C LYS A 253 1.86 21.88 17.28
N LEU A 254 2.43 22.50 16.23
CA LEU A 254 1.68 23.01 15.09
C LEU A 254 0.91 21.90 14.37
N VAL A 255 1.55 20.76 14.12
CA VAL A 255 0.91 19.60 13.47
C VAL A 255 -0.26 19.08 14.31
N LEU A 256 -0.07 18.89 15.62
CA LEU A 256 -1.13 18.38 16.49
C LEU A 256 -2.30 19.37 16.61
N GLU A 257 -2.04 20.62 16.96
CA GLU A 257 -3.10 21.60 17.25
C GLU A 257 -3.74 22.17 15.98
N LYS A 258 -2.94 22.64 15.03
CA LYS A 258 -3.45 23.43 13.89
C LYS A 258 -3.83 22.57 12.70
N VAL A 259 -3.13 21.48 12.45
CA VAL A 259 -3.39 20.62 11.28
C VAL A 259 -4.37 19.51 11.63
N LEU A 260 -4.10 18.76 12.69
CA LEU A 260 -4.91 17.60 13.07
C LEU A 260 -6.06 17.94 14.03
N GLY A 261 -6.04 19.12 14.66
CA GLY A 261 -7.06 19.52 15.63
C GLY A 261 -7.10 18.67 16.90
N LEU A 262 -5.95 18.11 17.29
CA LEU A 262 -5.75 17.28 18.48
C LEU A 262 -5.29 18.12 19.68
N ASP A 263 -5.75 17.75 20.88
CA ASP A 263 -5.23 18.31 22.13
C ASP A 263 -3.80 17.80 22.37
N PRO A 264 -2.78 18.68 22.48
CA PRO A 264 -1.41 18.26 22.71
C PRO A 264 -1.13 17.89 24.18
N GLU A 265 -2.04 18.19 25.12
CA GLU A 265 -1.78 17.98 26.56
C GLU A 265 -1.42 16.53 26.92
N PRO A 266 -2.09 15.49 26.39
CA PRO A 266 -1.69 14.10 26.61
C PRO A 266 -0.25 13.80 26.13
N MET A 267 0.24 14.55 25.13
CA MET A 267 1.57 14.41 24.54
C MET A 267 2.57 15.44 25.05
N ARG A 268 2.24 16.22 26.08
CA ARG A 268 3.10 17.27 26.66
C ARG A 268 4.51 16.75 26.99
N HIS A 269 4.60 15.58 27.60
CA HIS A 269 5.87 14.95 27.98
C HIS A 269 6.79 14.72 26.76
N LEU A 270 6.23 14.30 25.61
CA LEU A 270 6.96 14.08 24.38
C LEU A 270 7.44 15.42 23.79
N ILE A 271 6.54 16.41 23.70
CA ILE A 271 6.87 17.74 23.17
C ILE A 271 7.96 18.41 24.02
N GLU A 272 7.90 18.27 25.35
CA GLU A 272 8.94 18.74 26.25
C GLU A 272 10.28 18.03 26.01
N ALA A 273 10.27 16.71 25.83
CA ALA A 273 11.48 15.96 25.51
C ALA A 273 12.13 16.44 24.20
N LEU A 274 11.33 16.76 23.18
CA LEU A 274 11.84 17.35 21.93
C LEU A 274 12.56 18.69 22.18
N GLY A 275 12.04 19.51 23.10
CA GLY A 275 12.62 20.79 23.50
C GLY A 275 13.96 20.73 24.23
N HIS A 276 14.38 19.55 24.71
CA HIS A 276 15.68 19.36 25.37
C HIS A 276 16.81 18.95 24.40
N GLY A 277 16.62 19.18 23.10
CA GLY A 277 17.62 18.91 22.07
C GLY A 277 17.54 17.49 21.51
N ALA A 278 16.32 17.01 21.21
CA ALA A 278 16.16 15.74 20.50
C ALA A 278 16.84 15.82 19.11
N PRO A 279 17.72 14.86 18.77
CA PRO A 279 18.40 14.87 17.48
C PRO A 279 17.42 14.52 16.34
N PRO A 280 17.75 14.86 15.07
CA PRO A 280 17.09 14.27 13.92
C PRO A 280 17.12 12.75 14.02
N HIS A 281 16.00 12.09 13.80
CA HIS A 281 15.89 10.66 13.96
C HIS A 281 14.89 10.03 12.99
N VAL A 282 15.18 8.79 12.63
CA VAL A 282 14.42 7.98 11.68
C VAL A 282 14.26 6.58 12.23
N GLY A 283 13.14 5.94 11.93
CA GLY A 283 12.86 4.58 12.37
C GLY A 283 11.88 3.88 11.44
N ILE A 284 11.95 2.55 11.45
CA ILE A 284 11.09 1.64 10.70
C ILE A 284 10.67 0.50 11.63
N ALA A 285 9.47 -0.03 11.42
CA ALA A 285 9.00 -1.26 12.03
C ALA A 285 8.78 -2.30 10.94
N LEU A 286 9.29 -3.52 11.15
CA LEU A 286 9.10 -4.65 10.23
C LEU A 286 8.13 -5.65 10.85
N GLY A 287 7.15 -6.08 10.06
CA GLY A 287 6.22 -7.14 10.43
C GLY A 287 6.87 -8.50 10.30
N VAL A 288 7.43 -9.03 11.39
CA VAL A 288 8.14 -10.33 11.40
C VAL A 288 7.21 -11.47 11.00
N ASP A 289 5.98 -11.53 11.52
CA ASP A 289 5.04 -12.59 11.17
C ASP A 289 4.72 -12.60 9.67
N ARG A 290 4.61 -11.41 9.07
CA ARG A 290 4.37 -11.26 7.64
C ARG A 290 5.59 -11.62 6.81
N LEU A 291 6.80 -11.26 7.26
CA LEU A 291 8.05 -11.70 6.65
C LEU A 291 8.10 -13.22 6.59
N VAL A 292 7.85 -13.89 7.71
CA VAL A 292 7.87 -15.35 7.80
C VAL A 292 6.79 -15.97 6.92
N SER A 293 5.57 -15.42 6.91
CA SER A 293 4.48 -15.87 6.02
C SER A 293 4.89 -15.83 4.55
N LEU A 294 5.49 -14.72 4.10
CA LEU A 294 5.95 -14.54 2.72
C LEU A 294 7.12 -15.48 2.36
N LEU A 295 8.03 -15.74 3.31
CA LEU A 295 9.18 -16.63 3.10
C LEU A 295 8.84 -18.12 3.17
N THR A 296 7.68 -18.47 3.72
CA THR A 296 7.21 -19.85 3.86
C THR A 296 6.07 -20.19 2.89
N GLY A 297 5.55 -19.20 2.15
CA GLY A 297 4.41 -19.37 1.27
C GLY A 297 3.10 -19.62 2.02
N ALA A 298 3.02 -19.25 3.29
CA ALA A 298 1.81 -19.41 4.08
C ALA A 298 0.74 -18.39 3.65
N ASP A 299 -0.50 -18.86 3.50
CA ASP A 299 -1.65 -18.03 3.15
C ASP A 299 -2.07 -17.09 4.30
N CYS A 300 -1.71 -17.44 5.54
CA CYS A 300 -2.07 -16.70 6.74
C CYS A 300 -0.89 -16.59 7.71
N ILE A 301 -0.72 -15.41 8.31
CA ILE A 301 0.29 -15.19 9.37
C ILE A 301 0.06 -16.10 10.59
N ALA A 302 -1.15 -16.61 10.78
CA ALA A 302 -1.48 -17.54 11.86
C ALA A 302 -0.72 -18.87 11.74
N ASP A 303 -0.40 -19.30 10.53
CA ASP A 303 0.35 -20.52 10.27
C ASP A 303 1.84 -20.38 10.65
N CYS A 304 2.30 -19.13 10.84
CA CYS A 304 3.64 -18.80 11.30
C CYS A 304 3.70 -18.52 12.82
N MET A 305 2.57 -18.62 13.52
CA MET A 305 2.48 -18.38 14.96
C MET A 305 2.28 -19.71 15.71
N ALA A 306 2.98 -19.90 16.83
CA ALA A 306 2.83 -21.12 17.63
C ALA A 306 1.42 -21.25 18.26
N PHE A 307 0.84 -20.13 18.71
CA PHE A 307 -0.48 -20.09 19.35
C PHE A 307 -1.30 -18.89 18.84
N PRO A 308 -1.79 -18.94 17.59
CA PRO A 308 -2.52 -17.84 16.99
C PRO A 308 -3.84 -17.55 17.73
N LYS A 309 -4.44 -16.42 17.41
CA LYS A 309 -5.76 -16.00 17.91
C LYS A 309 -6.74 -15.93 16.75
N THR A 310 -8.02 -16.11 17.04
CA THR A 310 -9.08 -15.88 16.05
C THR A 310 -9.22 -14.38 15.74
N GLN A 311 -10.00 -14.03 14.73
CA GLN A 311 -10.32 -12.63 14.41
C GLN A 311 -10.97 -11.89 15.59
N GLU A 312 -11.66 -12.60 16.48
CA GLU A 312 -12.24 -12.07 17.72
C GLU A 312 -11.23 -11.96 18.88
N GLY A 313 -9.94 -12.21 18.64
CA GLY A 313 -8.90 -12.19 19.66
C GLY A 313 -8.93 -13.39 20.62
N ARG A 314 -9.69 -14.45 20.30
CA ARG A 314 -9.84 -15.62 21.18
C ARG A 314 -8.71 -16.64 20.96
N CYS A 315 -8.23 -17.23 22.05
CA CYS A 315 -7.32 -18.38 22.02
C CYS A 315 -8.11 -19.66 22.27
N LEU A 316 -8.38 -20.42 21.21
CA LEU A 316 -9.17 -21.65 21.30
C LEU A 316 -8.48 -22.74 22.13
N LEU A 317 -7.14 -22.76 22.15
CA LEU A 317 -6.37 -23.74 22.92
C LEU A 317 -6.56 -23.57 24.44
N SER A 318 -6.50 -22.33 24.93
CA SER A 318 -6.57 -22.04 26.37
C SER A 318 -7.97 -21.61 26.83
N GLY A 319 -8.91 -21.39 25.91
CA GLY A 319 -10.22 -20.81 26.19
C GLY A 319 -10.15 -19.33 26.62
N ALA A 320 -9.13 -18.58 26.18
CA ALA A 320 -8.97 -17.17 26.53
C ALA A 320 -9.66 -16.23 25.51
N PRO A 321 -10.12 -15.03 25.93
CA PRO A 321 -10.20 -14.55 27.30
C PRO A 321 -11.24 -15.31 28.12
N ALA A 322 -11.03 -15.38 29.44
CA ALA A 322 -11.93 -16.04 30.39
C ALA A 322 -12.41 -15.04 31.45
N LEU A 323 -13.53 -15.34 32.11
CA LEU A 323 -14.04 -14.52 33.21
C LEU A 323 -13.07 -14.60 34.40
N ILE A 324 -12.79 -13.44 35.01
CA ILE A 324 -12.05 -13.34 36.27
C ILE A 324 -13.01 -13.38 37.45
N ASP A 325 -12.54 -13.88 38.59
CA ASP A 325 -13.37 -14.02 39.79
C ASP A 325 -13.64 -12.68 40.49
N ALA A 326 -14.68 -12.66 41.32
CA ALA A 326 -15.12 -11.47 42.04
C ALA A 326 -14.05 -10.90 42.97
N ASN A 327 -13.22 -11.73 43.62
CA ASN A 327 -12.18 -11.23 44.52
C ASN A 327 -11.10 -10.49 43.71
N THR A 328 -10.74 -11.01 42.54
CA THR A 328 -9.81 -10.34 41.61
C THR A 328 -10.39 -9.01 41.12
N LEU A 329 -11.66 -8.97 40.71
CA LEU A 329 -12.34 -7.73 40.33
C LEU A 329 -12.34 -6.70 41.47
N ASP A 330 -12.69 -7.12 42.67
CA ASP A 330 -12.70 -6.26 43.87
C ASP A 330 -11.30 -5.76 44.22
N TYR A 331 -10.28 -6.60 44.11
CA TYR A 331 -8.88 -6.22 44.33
C TYR A 331 -8.45 -5.08 43.41
N TYR A 332 -8.79 -5.16 42.12
CA TYR A 332 -8.52 -4.10 41.14
C TYR A 332 -9.55 -2.97 41.14
N ARG A 333 -10.58 -3.04 41.99
CA ARG A 333 -11.72 -2.10 42.05
C ARG A 333 -12.44 -1.95 40.71
N LEU A 334 -12.52 -3.04 39.96
CA LEU A 334 -13.20 -3.12 38.68
C LEU A 334 -14.58 -3.74 38.86
N ARG A 335 -15.55 -3.27 38.07
CA ARG A 335 -16.86 -3.89 37.95
C ARG A 335 -17.19 -4.01 36.46
N PRO A 336 -17.64 -5.18 35.98
CA PRO A 336 -18.21 -5.26 34.64
C PRO A 336 -19.36 -4.26 34.54
N ALA A 337 -19.41 -3.50 33.45
CA ALA A 337 -20.59 -2.69 33.16
C ALA A 337 -21.80 -3.64 33.04
N ALA A 338 -22.94 -3.27 33.63
CA ALA A 338 -24.18 -4.01 33.41
C ALA A 338 -24.49 -3.97 31.91
N GLU A 339 -24.84 -5.11 31.31
CA GLU A 339 -25.34 -5.15 29.94
C GLU A 339 -26.52 -4.17 29.85
N GLN A 340 -26.43 -3.15 29.00
CA GLN A 340 -27.59 -2.39 28.59
C GLN A 340 -28.50 -3.38 27.86
N THR A 341 -29.52 -3.88 28.56
CA THR A 341 -30.68 -4.47 27.89
C THR A 341 -31.25 -3.39 26.98
N ASP A 342 -31.08 -3.54 25.67
CA ASP A 342 -31.80 -2.75 24.68
C ASP A 342 -33.29 -2.84 25.00
N CYS A 343 -33.83 -1.76 25.56
CA CYS A 343 -35.26 -1.56 25.71
C CYS A 343 -35.84 -1.18 24.35
N SER A 344 -36.01 -2.16 23.48
CA SER A 344 -36.78 -2.05 22.25
C SER A 344 -37.54 -3.35 21.98
N ASN A 345 -38.55 -3.58 22.82
CA ASN A 345 -39.77 -4.33 22.44
C ASN A 345 -40.83 -3.33 22.00
#